data_AF-A0A0K8UGN3-F1
#
_entry.id   AF-A0A0K8UGN3-F1
#
_cell.length_a   1.000
_cell.length_b   1.000
_cell.length_c   1.000
_cell.angle_alpha   90.00
_cell.angle_beta   90.00
_cell.angle_gamma   90.00
#
_symmetry.space_group_name_H-M   'P 1'
#
loop_
_entity.id
_entity.type
_entity.pdbx_description
1 polymer ?
#
loop_
_entity_poly.entity_id
_entity_poly.type
_entity_poly.pdbx_seq_one_letter_code
_entity_poly.pdbx_strand_id
1 'polypeptide(L)'
;MKILNSTAINLPSKPSDSIPADTIINIKIDQSASALDLPLDTEGNFESEAAGEDVSIEAEEEGEYDFIQIENYISENSVELESDNIFNQQKCDELSKELQDKDVKYVKKTEELLARIRELEKELGQSKEELKKKTTSLSRTEIELDKATTAYQNLLENYEELENKYKNELEINKNTSMENKRLQQEKARLSEKCMEYEKQKKLKQKESVTTSQAPSSSIGKEIAIGNRRYSGGHNNMQNTPSKAQLFNGIKKYISSSMLALLRMEMFGGADREWKPDEQRVAMDLLQLGDEVYKYINDEWRFRLPALGEVRAWLADTINSIDDEEDL
;
A
#
# COMPACT_ATOMS: atom_id res chain seq x y z
N MET A 1 5.92 22.27 -39.98
CA MET A 1 6.06 20.81 -39.77
C MET A 1 7.53 20.47 -39.69
N LYS A 2 7.99 20.05 -38.51
CA LYS A 2 9.28 19.39 -38.29
C LYS A 2 8.96 18.22 -37.35
N ILE A 3 9.17 17.01 -37.84
CA ILE A 3 8.96 15.76 -37.10
C ILE A 3 10.27 15.51 -36.34
N LEU A 4 10.20 15.41 -35.00
CA LEU A 4 11.33 14.98 -34.19
C LEU A 4 11.18 13.48 -33.92
N ASN A 5 12.19 12.75 -34.34
CA ASN A 5 12.33 11.30 -34.17
C ASN A 5 12.53 10.95 -32.69
N SER A 6 11.72 10.03 -32.18
CA SER A 6 11.91 9.42 -30.87
C SER A 6 13.04 8.38 -30.94
N THR A 7 14.09 8.60 -30.17
CA THR A 7 15.15 7.60 -29.92
C THR A 7 14.66 6.63 -28.84
N ALA A 8 14.53 5.35 -29.19
CA ALA A 8 14.23 4.28 -28.26
C ALA A 8 15.44 4.00 -27.36
N ILE A 9 15.24 4.05 -26.05
CA ILE A 9 16.22 3.60 -25.05
C ILE A 9 16.04 2.08 -24.91
N ASN A 10 16.99 1.32 -25.46
CA ASN A 10 17.12 -0.11 -25.20
C ASN A 10 17.74 -0.32 -23.81
N LEU A 11 16.98 -0.92 -22.88
CA LEU A 11 17.53 -1.55 -21.67
C LEU A 11 17.62 -3.07 -21.91
N PRO A 12 18.74 -3.73 -21.55
CA PRO A 12 18.86 -5.18 -21.69
C PRO A 12 18.07 -5.91 -20.59
N SER A 13 17.10 -6.74 -21.01
CA SER A 13 16.40 -7.70 -20.16
C SER A 13 17.29 -8.93 -19.90
N LYS A 14 17.47 -9.29 -18.63
CA LYS A 14 17.95 -10.62 -18.24
C LYS A 14 16.74 -11.59 -18.23
N PRO A 15 16.89 -12.84 -18.68
CA PRO A 15 15.83 -13.84 -18.57
C PRO A 15 15.80 -14.35 -17.11
N SER A 16 14.69 -14.11 -16.42
CA SER A 16 14.32 -14.90 -15.24
C SER A 16 13.35 -15.97 -15.71
N ASP A 17 13.74 -17.23 -15.54
CA ASP A 17 12.93 -18.40 -15.81
C ASP A 17 11.63 -18.33 -14.99
N SER A 18 10.51 -18.07 -15.67
CA SER A 18 9.17 -18.17 -15.10
C SER A 18 8.63 -19.57 -15.37
N ILE A 19 8.41 -20.34 -14.31
CA ILE A 19 7.59 -21.56 -14.38
C ILE A 19 6.12 -21.11 -14.42
N PRO A 20 5.32 -21.55 -15.41
CA PRO A 20 3.96 -21.07 -15.59
C PRO A 20 3.04 -21.55 -14.46
N ALA A 21 2.27 -20.60 -13.93
CA ALA A 21 1.20 -20.84 -12.99
C ALA A 21 0.02 -21.51 -13.70
N ASP A 22 0.07 -22.84 -13.81
CA ASP A 22 -1.10 -23.70 -14.05
C ASP A 22 -0.76 -25.13 -13.61
N THR A 23 -0.84 -25.39 -12.32
CA THR A 23 -0.98 -26.75 -11.80
C THR A 23 -2.07 -26.74 -10.74
N ILE A 24 -3.29 -26.93 -11.20
CA ILE A 24 -4.47 -27.18 -10.37
C ILE A 24 -4.28 -28.57 -9.74
N ILE A 25 -3.95 -28.61 -8.45
CA ILE A 25 -3.96 -29.86 -7.68
C ILE A 25 -5.43 -30.17 -7.35
N ASN A 26 -6.05 -31.02 -8.16
CA ASN A 26 -7.34 -31.62 -7.86
C ASN A 26 -7.15 -32.68 -6.76
N ILE A 27 -7.43 -32.32 -5.51
CA ILE A 27 -7.51 -33.30 -4.41
C ILE A 27 -8.96 -33.79 -4.32
N LYS A 28 -9.19 -34.96 -4.91
CA LYS A 28 -10.44 -35.71 -4.76
C LYS A 28 -10.40 -36.41 -3.40
N ILE A 29 -11.22 -35.95 -2.45
CA ILE A 29 -11.40 -36.62 -1.16
C ILE A 29 -12.46 -37.70 -1.36
N ASP A 30 -12.01 -38.93 -1.60
CA ASP A 30 -12.88 -40.10 -1.48
C ASP A 30 -12.78 -40.62 -0.04
N GLN A 31 -13.88 -40.43 0.69
CA GLN A 31 -14.17 -41.11 1.95
C GLN A 31 -14.31 -42.61 1.69
N SER A 32 -13.53 -43.45 2.37
CA SER A 32 -13.96 -44.83 2.71
C SER A 32 -13.01 -45.53 3.68
N ALA A 33 -13.64 -46.29 4.58
CA ALA A 33 -13.11 -47.42 5.35
C ALA A 33 -12.22 -47.13 6.57
N SER A 34 -12.89 -46.80 7.68
CA SER A 34 -12.56 -47.37 8.99
C SER A 34 -12.71 -48.90 8.98
N ALA A 35 -12.00 -49.56 9.90
CA ALA A 35 -12.01 -50.99 10.27
C ALA A 35 -10.89 -51.84 9.64
N LEU A 36 -9.76 -51.90 10.35
CA LEU A 36 -8.86 -53.05 10.33
C LEU A 36 -9.25 -53.93 11.54
N ASP A 37 -10.14 -54.87 11.27
CA ASP A 37 -10.36 -56.05 12.11
C ASP A 37 -9.12 -56.95 12.01
N LEU A 38 -8.55 -57.30 13.15
CA LEU A 38 -7.49 -58.30 13.29
C LEU A 38 -8.15 -59.68 13.50
N PRO A 39 -7.91 -60.69 12.66
CA PRO A 39 -8.26 -62.05 13.00
C PRO A 39 -7.16 -62.62 13.92
N LEU A 40 -7.50 -62.75 15.21
CA LEU A 40 -6.89 -63.70 16.12
C LEU A 40 -7.46 -65.07 15.77
N ASP A 41 -6.64 -65.95 15.18
CA ASP A 41 -6.85 -67.40 15.25
C ASP A 41 -5.56 -68.11 14.87
N THR A 42 -4.96 -68.81 15.83
CA THR A 42 -4.33 -70.13 15.67
C THR A 42 -3.83 -70.61 17.04
N GLU A 43 -4.77 -71.09 17.85
CA GLU A 43 -4.43 -72.10 18.87
C GLU A 43 -4.09 -73.40 18.15
N GLY A 44 -2.79 -73.69 18.04
CA GLY A 44 -2.28 -74.97 17.60
C GLY A 44 -2.48 -76.01 18.70
N ASN A 45 -3.60 -76.71 18.64
CA ASN A 45 -3.87 -77.94 19.39
C ASN A 45 -2.84 -79.01 18.97
N PHE A 46 -1.82 -79.26 19.79
CA PHE A 46 -0.95 -80.42 19.66
C PHE A 46 -1.55 -81.57 20.47
N GLU A 47 -2.40 -82.36 19.83
CA GLU A 47 -2.75 -83.70 20.31
C GLU A 47 -1.50 -84.59 20.20
N SER A 48 -0.92 -84.96 21.34
CA SER A 48 0.05 -86.05 21.39
C SER A 48 -0.70 -87.38 21.43
N GLU A 49 -0.83 -88.02 20.27
CA GLU A 49 -1.07 -89.46 20.18
C GLU A 49 0.14 -90.20 20.79
N ALA A 50 -0.01 -90.68 22.02
CA ALA A 50 0.81 -91.76 22.55
C ALA A 50 -0.08 -93.00 22.63
N ALA A 51 0.06 -93.85 21.60
CA ALA A 51 -0.49 -95.19 21.59
C ALA A 51 0.07 -95.96 22.80
N GLY A 52 -0.83 -96.35 23.71
CA GLY A 52 -0.54 -97.35 24.73
C GLY A 52 -0.49 -98.72 24.06
N GLU A 53 0.71 -99.19 23.75
CA GLU A 53 0.95 -100.61 23.51
C GLU A 53 1.02 -101.34 24.86
N ASP A 54 0.04 -102.21 25.08
CA ASP A 54 0.06 -103.22 26.13
C ASP A 54 1.25 -104.15 25.90
N VAL A 55 2.24 -104.13 26.80
CA VAL A 55 3.27 -105.16 26.89
C VAL A 55 3.09 -105.91 28.20
N SER A 56 2.53 -107.12 28.08
CA SER A 56 2.57 -108.17 29.09
C SER A 56 4.01 -108.49 29.45
N ILE A 57 4.36 -108.35 30.73
CA ILE A 57 5.61 -108.88 31.27
C ILE A 57 5.35 -110.33 31.68
N GLU A 58 5.71 -111.26 30.80
CA GLU A 58 5.94 -112.66 31.15
C GLU A 58 7.25 -112.73 31.93
N ALA A 59 7.20 -113.30 33.13
CA ALA A 59 8.37 -113.60 33.94
C ALA A 59 9.07 -114.82 33.35
N GLU A 60 10.18 -114.61 32.64
CA GLU A 60 11.10 -115.69 32.28
C GLU A 60 12.54 -115.35 32.70
N GLU A 61 13.09 -116.33 33.42
CA GLU A 61 14.48 -116.74 33.65
C GLU A 61 15.62 -115.70 33.79
N GLU A 62 16.27 -115.80 34.96
CA GLU A 62 17.59 -115.28 35.28
C GLU A 62 18.64 -115.73 34.24
N GLY A 63 18.92 -114.86 33.28
CA GLY A 63 20.16 -114.85 32.51
C GLY A 63 21.15 -113.90 33.16
N GLU A 64 22.29 -114.43 33.60
CA GLU A 64 23.44 -113.68 34.14
C GLU A 64 23.98 -112.74 33.05
N TYR A 65 23.51 -111.48 33.02
CA TYR A 65 24.07 -110.44 32.17
C TYR A 65 25.40 -109.96 32.76
N ASP A 66 26.46 -110.08 31.97
CA ASP A 66 27.81 -109.63 32.29
C ASP A 66 27.81 -108.12 32.59
N PHE A 67 28.06 -107.76 33.85
CA PHE A 67 28.00 -106.38 34.37
C PHE A 67 28.81 -105.39 33.52
N ILE A 68 29.86 -105.86 32.84
CA ILE A 68 30.74 -105.04 31.99
C ILE A 68 30.02 -104.52 30.74
N GLN A 69 29.06 -105.26 30.18
CA GLN A 69 28.32 -104.82 28.99
C GLN A 69 27.27 -103.74 29.31
N ILE A 70 26.64 -103.83 30.48
CA ILE A 70 25.68 -102.81 30.95
C ILE A 70 26.42 -101.51 31.29
N GLU A 71 27.58 -101.59 31.93
CA GLU A 71 28.38 -100.42 32.31
C GLU A 71 28.91 -99.67 31.08
N ASN A 72 29.34 -100.40 30.04
CA ASN A 72 29.73 -99.79 28.76
C ASN A 72 28.53 -99.15 28.04
N TYR A 73 27.37 -99.82 27.97
CA TYR A 73 26.17 -99.28 27.33
C TYR A 73 25.63 -98.02 28.03
N ILE A 74 25.67 -97.99 29.37
CA ILE A 74 25.31 -96.80 30.15
C ILE A 74 26.33 -95.68 29.94
N SER A 75 27.63 -96.00 29.86
CA SER A 75 28.66 -94.98 29.63
C SER A 75 28.57 -94.36 28.23
N GLU A 76 28.30 -95.18 27.21
CA GLU A 76 28.22 -94.73 25.81
C GLU A 76 26.94 -93.91 25.56
N ASN A 77 25.78 -94.36 26.06
CA ASN A 77 24.55 -93.55 26.07
C ASN A 77 24.67 -92.27 26.91
N SER A 78 25.41 -92.30 28.04
CA SER A 78 25.61 -91.12 28.87
C SER A 78 26.49 -90.08 28.15
N VAL A 79 27.51 -90.52 27.41
CA VAL A 79 28.36 -89.63 26.60
C VAL A 79 27.59 -89.09 25.39
N GLU A 80 26.76 -89.89 24.73
CA GLU A 80 25.88 -89.43 23.65
C GLU A 80 24.84 -88.41 24.16
N LEU A 81 24.16 -88.69 25.28
CA LEU A 81 23.23 -87.75 25.93
C LEU A 81 23.90 -86.44 26.35
N GLU A 82 25.13 -86.50 26.87
CA GLU A 82 25.89 -85.31 27.26
C GLU A 82 26.35 -84.49 26.04
N SER A 83 26.69 -85.16 24.93
CA SER A 83 27.00 -84.52 23.65
C SER A 83 25.79 -83.86 22.99
N ASP A 84 24.62 -84.51 23.04
CA ASP A 84 23.35 -83.96 22.56
C ASP A 84 22.88 -82.79 23.41
N ASN A 85 23.12 -82.83 24.72
CA ASN A 85 22.80 -81.74 25.63
C ASN A 85 23.71 -80.52 25.38
N ILE A 86 25.00 -80.72 25.09
CA ILE A 86 25.93 -79.65 24.68
C ILE A 86 25.51 -79.05 23.33
N PHE A 87 25.13 -79.86 22.35
CA PHE A 87 24.67 -79.40 21.04
C PHE A 87 23.37 -78.60 21.13
N ASN A 88 22.41 -79.08 21.93
CA ASN A 88 21.16 -78.38 22.18
C ASN A 88 21.38 -77.07 22.96
N GLN A 89 22.30 -77.04 23.94
CA GLN A 89 22.66 -75.83 24.67
C GLN A 89 23.28 -74.77 23.73
N GLN A 90 24.21 -75.16 22.85
CA GLN A 90 24.79 -74.26 21.85
C GLN A 90 23.73 -73.67 20.92
N LYS A 91 22.79 -74.49 20.46
CA LYS A 91 21.68 -74.04 19.60
C LYS A 91 20.75 -73.06 20.32
N CYS A 92 20.46 -73.29 21.61
CA CYS A 92 19.70 -72.37 22.45
C CYS A 92 20.42 -71.03 22.65
N ASP A 93 21.74 -71.06 22.89
CA ASP A 93 22.55 -69.84 23.06
C ASP A 93 22.62 -69.01 21.76
N GLU A 94 22.73 -69.68 20.61
CA GLU A 94 22.78 -69.05 19.29
C GLU A 94 21.42 -68.41 18.91
N LEU A 95 20.31 -69.09 19.19
CA LEU A 95 18.96 -68.54 19.08
C LEU A 95 18.74 -67.34 20.01
N SER A 96 19.21 -67.42 21.26
CA SER A 96 19.12 -66.32 22.23
C SER A 96 19.86 -65.08 21.71
N LYS A 97 21.03 -65.28 21.12
CA LYS A 97 21.84 -64.20 20.54
C LYS A 97 21.16 -63.57 19.32
N GLU A 98 20.59 -64.38 18.42
CA GLU A 98 19.85 -63.85 17.26
C GLU A 98 18.62 -63.03 17.69
N LEU A 99 17.91 -63.48 18.74
CA LEU A 99 16.76 -62.78 19.30
C LEU A 99 17.18 -61.44 19.90
N GLN A 100 18.27 -61.43 20.67
CA GLN A 100 18.82 -60.21 21.25
C GLN A 100 19.31 -59.21 20.19
N ASP A 101 19.95 -59.69 19.11
CA ASP A 101 20.36 -58.84 17.99
C ASP A 101 19.16 -58.24 17.24
N LYS A 102 18.08 -59.02 17.07
CA LYS A 102 16.81 -58.53 16.51
C LYS A 102 16.18 -57.47 17.41
N ASP A 103 16.14 -57.70 18.72
CA ASP A 103 15.60 -56.75 19.68
C ASP A 103 16.37 -55.42 19.65
N VAL A 104 17.71 -55.47 19.67
CA VAL A 104 18.56 -54.27 19.55
C VAL A 104 18.28 -53.53 18.23
N LYS A 105 18.10 -54.25 17.12
CA LYS A 105 17.76 -53.65 15.82
C LYS A 105 16.38 -53.00 15.82
N TYR A 106 15.38 -53.62 16.44
CA TYR A 106 14.03 -53.05 16.54
C TYR A 106 14.01 -51.83 17.45
N VAL A 107 14.71 -51.86 18.59
CA VAL A 107 14.84 -50.70 19.49
C VAL A 107 15.45 -49.53 18.73
N LYS A 108 16.58 -49.75 18.04
CA LYS A 108 17.24 -48.70 17.25
C LYS A 108 16.31 -48.12 16.17
N LYS A 109 15.62 -48.97 15.41
CA LYS A 109 14.66 -48.51 14.38
C LYS A 109 13.50 -47.72 14.99
N THR A 110 13.03 -48.13 16.17
CA THR A 110 11.97 -47.43 16.91
C THR A 110 12.43 -46.06 17.37
N GLU A 111 13.66 -45.94 17.89
CA GLU A 111 14.26 -44.66 18.27
C GLU A 111 14.43 -43.71 17.08
N GLU A 112 14.90 -44.22 15.94
CA GLU A 112 15.04 -43.45 14.69
C GLU A 112 13.67 -42.93 14.20
N LEU A 113 12.63 -43.77 14.23
CA LEU A 113 11.28 -43.38 13.88
C LEU A 113 10.71 -42.31 14.84
N LEU A 114 10.91 -42.47 16.14
CA LEU A 114 10.50 -41.48 17.14
C LEU A 114 11.22 -40.14 16.94
N ALA A 115 12.52 -40.16 16.64
CA ALA A 115 13.27 -38.95 16.31
C ALA A 115 12.70 -38.26 15.06
N ARG A 116 12.35 -39.05 14.02
CA ARG A 116 11.73 -38.50 12.80
C ARG A 116 10.35 -37.91 13.07
N ILE A 117 9.52 -38.56 13.90
CA ILE A 117 8.21 -38.06 14.29
C ILE A 117 8.36 -36.70 14.99
N ARG A 118 9.27 -36.57 15.95
CA ARG A 118 9.51 -35.30 16.66
C ARG A 118 9.96 -34.18 15.73
N GLU A 119 10.83 -34.47 14.75
CA GLU A 119 11.25 -33.46 13.78
C GLU A 119 10.07 -33.05 12.86
N LEU A 120 9.26 -34.00 12.41
CA LEU A 120 8.07 -33.71 11.60
C LEU A 120 7.04 -32.88 12.38
N GLU A 121 6.83 -33.15 13.67
CA GLU A 121 5.95 -32.36 14.53
C GLU A 121 6.44 -30.91 14.68
N LYS A 122 7.76 -30.74 14.79
CA LYS A 122 8.40 -29.42 14.85
C LYS A 122 8.29 -28.67 13.52
N GLU A 123 8.58 -29.33 12.40
CA GLU A 123 8.40 -28.76 11.05
C GLU A 123 6.94 -28.34 10.81
N LEU A 124 5.99 -29.18 11.22
CA LEU A 124 4.54 -28.88 11.13
C LEU A 124 4.18 -27.65 11.99
N GLY A 125 4.71 -27.56 13.21
CA GLY A 125 4.50 -26.42 14.09
C GLY A 125 5.04 -25.11 13.49
N GLN A 126 6.24 -25.15 12.91
CA GLN A 126 6.84 -24.00 12.22
C GLN A 126 6.01 -23.56 11.01
N SER A 127 5.61 -24.53 10.17
CA SER A 127 4.78 -24.27 8.99
C SER A 127 3.43 -23.65 9.35
N LYS A 128 2.79 -24.13 10.43
CA LYS A 128 1.52 -23.58 10.92
C LYS A 128 1.66 -22.12 11.38
N GLU A 129 2.75 -21.79 12.07
CA GLU A 129 3.00 -20.42 12.53
C GLU A 129 3.35 -19.50 11.35
N GLU A 130 4.12 -19.97 10.38
CA GLU A 130 4.40 -19.22 9.16
C GLU A 130 3.12 -18.95 8.35
N LEU A 131 2.24 -19.96 8.23
CA LEU A 131 0.95 -19.81 7.59
C LEU A 131 0.10 -18.74 8.28
N LYS A 132 0.03 -18.78 9.62
CA LYS A 132 -0.69 -17.77 10.41
C LYS A 132 -0.18 -16.36 10.15
N LYS A 133 1.16 -16.17 10.12
CA LYS A 133 1.78 -14.89 9.77
C LYS A 133 1.38 -14.43 8.37
N LYS A 134 1.48 -15.31 7.37
CA LYS A 134 1.08 -15.01 5.99
C LYS A 134 -0.40 -14.64 5.90
N THR A 135 -1.30 -15.35 6.58
CA THR A 135 -2.72 -15.02 6.64
C THR A 135 -2.95 -13.63 7.22
N THR A 136 -2.30 -13.28 8.35
CA THR A 136 -2.45 -11.92 8.92
C THR A 136 -1.91 -10.82 8.02
N SER A 137 -0.81 -11.08 7.31
CA SER A 137 -0.25 -10.13 6.34
C SER A 137 -1.20 -9.95 5.15
N LEU A 138 -1.78 -11.05 4.65
CA LEU A 138 -2.73 -11.01 3.54
C LEU A 138 -3.97 -10.19 3.89
N SER A 139 -4.57 -10.43 5.06
CA SER A 139 -5.72 -9.64 5.52
C SER A 139 -5.40 -8.15 5.67
N ARG A 140 -4.18 -7.80 6.10
CA ARG A 140 -3.76 -6.38 6.13
C ARG A 140 -3.70 -5.79 4.71
N THR A 141 -3.11 -6.51 3.76
CA THR A 141 -3.01 -6.05 2.37
C THR A 141 -4.37 -5.96 1.68
N GLU A 142 -5.32 -6.84 2.01
CA GLU A 142 -6.71 -6.75 1.52
C GLU A 142 -7.39 -5.47 1.99
N ILE A 143 -7.25 -5.12 3.27
CA ILE A 143 -7.79 -3.86 3.82
C ILE A 143 -7.16 -2.63 3.15
N GLU A 144 -5.85 -2.66 2.89
CA GLU A 144 -5.15 -1.58 2.19
C GLU A 144 -5.63 -1.45 0.74
N LEU A 145 -5.86 -2.58 0.07
CA LEU A 145 -6.40 -2.61 -1.29
C LEU A 145 -7.82 -2.03 -1.35
N ASP A 146 -8.67 -2.38 -0.38
CA ASP A 146 -10.02 -1.82 -0.28
C ASP A 146 -9.99 -0.29 -0.08
N LYS A 147 -9.12 0.19 0.83
CA LYS A 147 -8.92 1.64 1.05
C LYS A 147 -8.47 2.35 -0.23
N ALA A 148 -7.49 1.77 -0.93
CA ALA A 148 -7.01 2.33 -2.19
C ALA A 148 -8.11 2.36 -3.27
N THR A 149 -8.94 1.32 -3.32
CA THR A 149 -10.07 1.21 -4.25
C THR A 149 -11.11 2.30 -3.97
N THR A 150 -11.49 2.51 -2.70
CA THR A 150 -12.41 3.58 -2.32
C THR A 150 -11.83 4.97 -2.64
N ALA A 151 -10.54 5.19 -2.35
CA ALA A 151 -9.88 6.45 -2.67
C ALA A 151 -9.89 6.73 -4.19
N TYR A 152 -9.65 5.70 -5.00
CA TYR A 152 -9.72 5.79 -6.46
C TYR A 152 -11.13 6.14 -6.96
N GLN A 153 -12.17 5.52 -6.40
CA GLN A 153 -13.56 5.83 -6.74
C GLN A 153 -13.93 7.27 -6.41
N ASN A 154 -13.58 7.75 -5.21
CA ASN A 154 -13.81 9.13 -4.81
C ASN A 154 -13.08 10.13 -5.73
N LEU A 155 -11.85 9.79 -6.15
CA LEU A 155 -11.10 10.62 -7.08
C LEU A 155 -11.78 10.69 -8.45
N LEU A 156 -12.32 9.57 -8.93
CA LEU A 156 -13.04 9.52 -10.21
C LEU A 156 -14.30 10.40 -10.18
N GLU A 157 -15.08 10.36 -9.10
CA GLU A 157 -16.26 11.20 -8.90
C GLU A 157 -15.88 12.69 -8.86
N ASN A 158 -14.80 13.05 -8.16
CA ASN A 158 -14.28 14.41 -8.13
C ASN A 158 -13.86 14.91 -9.53
N TYR A 159 -13.26 14.05 -10.37
CA TYR A 159 -12.91 14.41 -11.73
C TYR A 159 -14.15 14.68 -12.59
N GLU A 160 -15.19 13.86 -12.46
CA GLU A 160 -16.46 14.06 -13.18
C GLU A 160 -17.14 15.37 -12.76
N GLU A 161 -17.17 15.67 -11.46
CA GLU A 161 -17.66 16.96 -10.97
C GLU A 161 -16.87 18.15 -11.55
N LEU A 162 -15.53 18.04 -11.58
CA LEU A 162 -14.67 19.10 -12.09
C LEU A 162 -14.89 19.32 -13.59
N GLU A 163 -15.06 18.24 -14.35
CA GLU A 163 -15.38 18.32 -15.77
C GLU A 163 -16.72 19.03 -15.99
N ASN A 164 -17.74 18.71 -15.20
CA ASN A 164 -19.06 19.35 -15.26
C ASN A 164 -18.99 20.84 -14.91
N LYS A 165 -18.23 21.20 -13.85
CA LYS A 165 -17.98 22.61 -13.47
C LYS A 165 -17.28 23.36 -14.61
N TYR A 166 -16.28 22.76 -15.23
CA TYR A 166 -15.57 23.36 -16.36
C TYR A 166 -16.47 23.58 -17.58
N LYS A 167 -17.30 22.59 -17.95
CA LYS A 167 -18.28 22.73 -19.04
C LYS A 167 -19.27 23.88 -18.78
N ASN A 168 -19.76 23.98 -17.54
CA ASN A 168 -20.67 25.06 -17.17
C ASN A 168 -20.01 26.44 -17.24
N GLU A 169 -18.79 26.57 -16.71
CA GLU A 169 -18.03 27.83 -16.75
C GLU A 169 -17.72 28.26 -18.20
N LEU A 170 -17.41 27.30 -19.07
CA LEU A 170 -17.17 27.56 -20.49
C LEU A 170 -18.42 28.14 -21.18
N GLU A 171 -19.61 27.61 -20.86
CA GLU A 171 -20.88 28.10 -21.40
C GLU A 171 -21.23 29.49 -20.85
N ILE A 172 -21.02 29.74 -19.55
CA ILE A 172 -21.18 31.06 -18.93
C ILE A 172 -20.27 32.09 -19.60
N ASN A 173 -19.00 31.76 -19.83
CA ASN A 173 -18.05 32.65 -20.47
C ASN A 173 -18.46 32.97 -21.91
N LYS A 174 -18.92 31.97 -22.67
CA LYS A 174 -19.45 32.16 -24.02
C LYS A 174 -20.64 33.12 -24.04
N ASN A 175 -21.60 32.94 -23.14
CA ASN A 175 -22.77 33.82 -23.00
C ASN A 175 -22.37 35.25 -22.61
N THR A 176 -21.45 35.40 -21.66
CA THR A 176 -20.92 36.69 -21.22
C THR A 176 -20.18 37.41 -22.36
N SER A 177 -19.41 36.67 -23.16
CA SER A 177 -18.74 37.21 -24.35
C SER A 177 -19.74 37.73 -25.39
N MET A 178 -20.84 36.99 -25.64
CA MET A 178 -21.89 37.44 -26.55
C MET A 178 -22.59 38.71 -26.05
N GLU A 179 -22.90 38.76 -24.75
CA GLU A 179 -23.55 39.94 -24.15
C GLU A 179 -22.64 41.17 -24.16
N ASN A 180 -21.35 41.01 -23.87
CA ASN A 180 -20.37 42.09 -23.98
C ASN A 180 -20.30 42.67 -25.40
N LYS A 181 -20.36 41.81 -26.42
CA LYS A 181 -20.41 42.25 -27.82
C LYS A 181 -21.68 43.04 -28.11
N ARG A 182 -22.84 42.61 -27.59
CA ARG A 182 -24.13 43.32 -27.71
C ARG A 182 -24.06 44.71 -27.06
N LEU A 183 -23.54 44.79 -25.84
CA LEU A 183 -23.38 46.05 -25.11
C LEU A 183 -22.41 47.01 -25.79
N GLN A 184 -21.33 46.51 -26.41
CA GLN A 184 -20.43 47.35 -27.21
C GLN A 184 -21.14 47.97 -28.43
N GLN A 185 -21.95 47.19 -29.13
CA GLN A 185 -22.75 47.69 -30.26
C GLN A 185 -23.77 48.76 -29.79
N GLU A 186 -24.44 48.51 -28.67
CA GLU A 186 -25.39 49.45 -28.08
C GLU A 186 -24.72 50.75 -27.62
N LYS A 187 -23.56 50.64 -26.97
CA LYS A 187 -22.74 51.79 -26.58
C LYS A 187 -22.32 52.63 -27.80
N ALA A 188 -21.92 52.00 -28.89
CA ALA A 188 -21.57 52.70 -30.13
C ALA A 188 -22.79 53.45 -30.70
N ARG A 189 -23.94 52.80 -30.77
CA ARG A 189 -25.21 53.40 -31.25
C ARG A 189 -25.66 54.58 -30.38
N LEU A 190 -25.56 54.46 -29.06
CA LEU A 190 -25.90 55.55 -28.13
C LEU A 190 -24.92 56.71 -28.26
N SER A 191 -23.62 56.43 -28.41
CA SER A 191 -22.60 57.46 -28.62
C SER A 191 -22.88 58.27 -29.90
N GLU A 192 -23.26 57.61 -30.99
CA GLU A 192 -23.65 58.27 -32.23
C GLU A 192 -24.88 59.18 -32.02
N LYS A 193 -25.91 58.66 -31.32
CA LYS A 193 -27.10 59.44 -30.98
C LYS A 193 -26.76 60.68 -30.14
N CYS A 194 -25.84 60.56 -29.17
CA CYS A 194 -25.37 61.69 -28.37
C CYS A 194 -24.66 62.75 -29.21
N MET A 195 -23.79 62.35 -30.15
CA MET A 195 -23.12 63.29 -31.06
C MET A 195 -24.13 64.05 -31.93
N GLU A 196 -25.15 63.36 -32.44
CA GLU A 196 -26.20 63.97 -33.26
C GLU A 196 -27.02 65.00 -32.46
N TYR A 197 -27.41 64.66 -31.23
CA TYR A 197 -28.07 65.62 -30.33
C TYR A 197 -27.21 66.85 -30.04
N GLU A 198 -25.90 66.67 -29.81
CA GLU A 198 -25.00 67.79 -29.56
C GLU A 198 -24.85 68.69 -30.80
N LYS A 199 -24.78 68.09 -31.99
CA LYS A 199 -24.77 68.82 -33.27
C LYS A 199 -26.05 69.62 -33.48
N GLN A 200 -27.22 69.02 -33.23
CA GLN A 200 -28.51 69.72 -33.30
C GLN A 200 -28.58 70.89 -32.30
N LYS A 201 -28.08 70.70 -31.07
CA LYS A 201 -28.01 71.77 -30.06
C LYS A 201 -27.15 72.94 -30.54
N LYS A 202 -25.99 72.67 -31.14
CA LYS A 202 -25.10 73.71 -31.71
C LYS A 202 -25.74 74.45 -32.89
N LEU A 203 -26.49 73.76 -33.76
CA LEU A 203 -27.26 74.37 -34.85
C LEU A 203 -28.32 75.34 -34.32
N LYS A 204 -29.14 74.92 -33.36
CA LYS A 204 -30.17 75.78 -32.73
C LYS A 204 -29.58 77.00 -32.03
N GLN A 205 -28.39 76.89 -31.43
CA GLN A 205 -27.68 78.05 -30.87
C GLN A 205 -27.16 79.01 -31.94
N LYS A 206 -26.66 78.52 -33.09
CA LYS A 206 -26.24 79.39 -34.19
C LYS A 206 -27.41 80.13 -34.84
N GLU A 207 -28.56 79.49 -35.00
CA GLU A 207 -29.77 80.12 -35.52
C GLU A 207 -30.31 81.22 -34.60
N SER A 208 -30.17 81.07 -33.28
CA SER A 208 -30.59 82.09 -32.30
C SER A 208 -29.63 83.29 -32.15
N VAL A 209 -28.37 83.17 -32.58
CA VAL A 209 -27.38 84.27 -32.53
C VAL A 209 -27.38 85.14 -33.80
N THR A 210 -28.05 84.71 -34.88
CA THR A 210 -28.08 85.49 -36.15
C THR A 210 -29.19 86.56 -36.17
N THR A 211 -30.04 86.64 -35.14
CA THR A 211 -31.21 87.54 -35.10
C THR A 211 -31.19 88.54 -33.94
N SER A 212 -30.03 89.04 -33.50
CA SER A 212 -30.01 90.19 -32.57
C SER A 212 -28.72 91.01 -32.65
N GLN A 213 -28.80 92.14 -33.35
CA GLN A 213 -28.01 93.33 -33.07
C GLN A 213 -28.64 94.08 -31.88
N ALA A 214 -27.87 94.26 -30.80
CA ALA A 214 -27.68 95.52 -30.03
C ALA A 214 -27.32 95.28 -28.54
N PRO A 215 -26.61 96.22 -27.88
CA PRO A 215 -25.73 95.98 -26.73
C PRO A 215 -26.30 96.45 -25.38
N SER A 216 -25.80 95.93 -24.25
CA SER A 216 -25.38 96.74 -23.07
C SER A 216 -25.08 95.91 -21.79
N SER A 217 -24.06 96.44 -21.08
CA SER A 217 -23.84 96.52 -19.62
C SER A 217 -23.76 95.27 -18.73
N SER A 218 -22.52 95.01 -18.31
CA SER A 218 -22.04 94.84 -16.92
C SER A 218 -23.09 94.69 -15.80
N ILE A 219 -22.95 93.61 -15.00
CA ILE A 219 -22.77 93.64 -13.54
C ILE A 219 -22.12 92.31 -13.14
N GLY A 220 -20.93 92.42 -12.54
CA GLY A 220 -20.24 91.29 -11.93
C GLY A 220 -20.92 90.87 -10.63
N LYS A 221 -20.99 89.55 -10.41
CA LYS A 221 -21.00 88.94 -9.08
C LYS A 221 -20.04 87.77 -9.08
N GLU A 222 -18.86 88.08 -8.56
CA GLU A 222 -17.82 87.17 -8.12
C GLU A 222 -18.36 86.29 -6.98
N ILE A 223 -18.41 84.98 -7.20
CA ILE A 223 -18.52 83.99 -6.11
C ILE A 223 -17.18 83.26 -6.09
N ALA A 224 -16.31 83.73 -5.21
CA ALA A 224 -15.10 83.05 -4.83
C ALA A 224 -15.39 82.14 -3.62
N ILE A 225 -15.48 80.81 -3.83
CA ILE A 225 -15.11 79.82 -2.81
C ILE A 225 -14.59 78.56 -3.53
N GLY A 226 -13.35 78.17 -3.23
CA GLY A 226 -12.91 76.78 -3.41
C GLY A 226 -11.71 76.56 -4.31
N ASN A 227 -10.58 77.22 -4.05
CA ASN A 227 -9.26 76.73 -4.45
C ASN A 227 -9.08 75.29 -3.95
N ARG A 228 -9.16 74.29 -4.84
CA ARG A 228 -8.45 73.03 -4.65
C ARG A 228 -7.40 72.92 -5.73
N ARG A 229 -6.18 73.27 -5.32
CA ARG A 229 -4.93 73.04 -6.05
C ARG A 229 -4.86 71.56 -6.43
N TYR A 230 -4.72 71.26 -7.71
CA TYR A 230 -3.79 70.22 -8.14
C TYR A 230 -3.02 70.78 -9.33
N SER A 231 -1.80 71.17 -9.00
CA SER A 231 -0.71 71.47 -9.90
C SER A 231 -0.54 70.33 -10.89
N GLY A 232 -0.42 70.68 -12.16
CA GLY A 232 0.02 69.75 -13.18
C GLY A 232 1.49 69.36 -13.02
N GLY A 233 1.86 68.33 -13.79
CA GLY A 233 3.25 68.09 -14.18
C GLY A 233 3.96 66.98 -13.41
N HIS A 234 3.60 65.72 -13.66
CA HIS A 234 4.61 64.67 -13.76
C HIS A 234 4.25 63.70 -14.89
N ASN A 235 5.06 63.79 -15.94
CA ASN A 235 5.56 62.74 -16.82
C ASN A 235 4.61 61.60 -17.21
N ASN A 236 4.30 61.63 -18.49
CA ASN A 236 3.72 60.57 -19.29
C ASN A 236 4.68 59.35 -19.40
N MET A 237 4.85 58.61 -18.30
CA MET A 237 5.43 57.27 -18.28
C MET A 237 4.48 56.33 -17.53
N GLN A 238 3.73 55.55 -18.31
CA GLN A 238 3.14 54.26 -17.94
C GLN A 238 2.20 54.25 -16.72
N ASN A 239 0.89 54.28 -16.99
CA ASN A 239 -0.18 53.92 -16.05
C ASN A 239 -0.15 52.40 -15.71
N THR A 240 0.98 51.86 -15.27
CA THR A 240 1.03 50.52 -14.70
C THR A 240 0.60 50.60 -13.24
N PRO A 241 -0.43 49.86 -12.81
CA PRO A 241 -0.82 49.85 -11.41
C PRO A 241 0.36 49.39 -10.55
N SER A 242 0.59 50.08 -9.43
CA SER A 242 1.59 49.65 -8.45
C SER A 242 1.30 48.23 -7.94
N LYS A 243 2.33 47.56 -7.41
CA LYS A 243 2.21 46.21 -6.84
C LYS A 243 1.07 46.10 -5.83
N ALA A 244 0.91 47.13 -4.99
CA ALA A 244 -0.19 47.23 -4.02
C ALA A 244 -1.57 47.43 -4.68
N GLN A 245 -1.66 48.23 -5.75
CA GLN A 245 -2.91 48.42 -6.49
C GLN A 245 -3.34 47.13 -7.21
N LEU A 246 -2.40 46.43 -7.83
CA LEU A 246 -2.66 45.14 -8.47
C LEU A 246 -3.11 44.09 -7.44
N PHE A 247 -2.37 43.96 -6.33
CA PHE A 247 -2.73 43.04 -5.23
C PHE A 247 -4.14 43.34 -4.69
N ASN A 248 -4.47 44.60 -4.42
CA ASN A 248 -5.78 44.97 -3.91
C ASN A 248 -6.91 44.75 -4.93
N GLY A 249 -6.61 44.85 -6.23
CA GLY A 249 -7.57 44.57 -7.30
C GLY A 249 -7.90 43.08 -7.42
N ILE A 250 -6.91 42.20 -7.22
CA ILE A 250 -7.08 40.75 -7.42
C ILE A 250 -7.44 39.97 -6.15
N LYS A 251 -7.09 40.47 -4.96
CA LYS A 251 -7.19 39.69 -3.71
C LYS A 251 -8.57 39.16 -3.35
N LYS A 252 -9.65 39.72 -3.91
CA LYS A 252 -11.03 39.27 -3.67
C LYS A 252 -11.46 38.11 -4.57
N TYR A 253 -10.66 37.78 -5.59
CA TYR A 253 -11.00 36.80 -6.64
C TYR A 253 -10.14 35.54 -6.58
N ILE A 254 -9.25 35.43 -5.60
CA ILE A 254 -8.36 34.28 -5.42
C ILE A 254 -8.56 33.68 -4.03
N SER A 255 -8.34 32.37 -3.91
CA SER A 255 -8.45 31.66 -2.63
C SER A 255 -7.43 32.16 -1.61
N SER A 256 -7.68 31.90 -0.32
CA SER A 256 -6.79 32.33 0.77
C SER A 256 -5.36 31.81 0.61
N SER A 257 -5.17 30.55 0.21
CA SER A 257 -3.84 29.97 -0.01
C SER A 257 -3.12 30.59 -1.20
N MET A 258 -3.83 30.82 -2.31
CA MET A 258 -3.28 31.53 -3.47
C MET A 258 -2.97 32.99 -3.15
N LEU A 259 -3.77 33.62 -2.29
CA LEU A 259 -3.53 34.98 -1.82
C LEU A 259 -2.27 35.07 -0.98
N ALA A 260 -2.01 34.08 -0.10
CA ALA A 260 -0.79 33.98 0.67
C ALA A 260 0.42 33.80 -0.27
N LEU A 261 0.39 32.84 -1.20
CA LEU A 261 1.46 32.65 -2.20
C LEU A 261 1.72 33.90 -3.02
N LEU A 262 0.66 34.56 -3.50
CA LEU A 262 0.80 35.81 -4.23
C LEU A 262 1.40 36.91 -3.35
N ARG A 263 1.06 36.97 -2.07
CA ARG A 263 1.62 37.96 -1.14
C ARG A 263 3.09 37.68 -0.85
N MET A 264 3.46 36.42 -0.70
CA MET A 264 4.84 35.97 -0.54
C MET A 264 5.66 36.32 -1.78
N GLU A 265 5.14 36.08 -2.99
CA GLU A 265 5.84 36.48 -4.22
C GLU A 265 5.90 38.01 -4.39
N MET A 266 4.79 38.70 -4.10
CA MET A 266 4.71 40.13 -4.32
C MET A 266 5.45 40.94 -3.25
N PHE A 267 5.57 40.45 -2.03
CA PHE A 267 6.08 41.24 -0.91
C PHE A 267 7.08 40.47 -0.04
N GLY A 268 7.47 39.26 -0.44
CA GLY A 268 8.49 38.46 0.22
C GLY A 268 9.88 39.08 0.08
N GLY A 269 10.56 39.22 1.19
CA GLY A 269 11.93 39.71 1.29
C GLY A 269 12.52 39.21 2.60
N ALA A 270 13.84 39.13 2.66
CA ALA A 270 14.54 38.58 3.82
C ALA A 270 14.28 39.35 5.13
N ASP A 271 13.92 40.64 5.03
CA ASP A 271 13.74 41.53 6.19
C ASP A 271 12.28 41.62 6.66
N ARG A 272 11.36 40.86 6.05
CA ARG A 272 9.93 40.93 6.35
C ARG A 272 9.50 39.76 7.21
N GLU A 273 8.73 40.05 8.26
CA GLU A 273 8.03 39.03 9.05
C GLU A 273 6.94 38.32 8.23
N TRP A 274 6.98 36.99 8.27
CA TRP A 274 5.97 36.13 7.65
C TRP A 274 4.69 36.10 8.47
N LYS A 275 3.55 36.26 7.79
CA LYS A 275 2.24 36.23 8.45
C LYS A 275 1.79 34.79 8.72
N PRO A 276 0.88 34.56 9.69
CA PRO A 276 0.43 33.20 10.02
C PRO A 276 -0.14 32.40 8.84
N ASP A 277 -0.86 33.07 7.93
CA ASP A 277 -1.39 32.42 6.71
C ASP A 277 -0.28 32.00 5.73
N GLU A 278 0.80 32.77 5.66
CA GLU A 278 1.97 32.49 4.82
C GLU A 278 2.84 31.39 5.42
N GLN A 279 3.02 31.40 6.74
CA GLN A 279 3.72 30.34 7.48
C GLN A 279 3.00 29.00 7.30
N ARG A 280 1.67 28.98 7.43
CA ARG A 280 0.87 27.75 7.24
C ARG A 280 1.03 27.19 5.83
N VAL A 281 0.92 28.03 4.79
CA VAL A 281 1.12 27.57 3.41
C VAL A 281 2.54 27.06 3.18
N ALA A 282 3.56 27.70 3.76
CA ALA A 282 4.93 27.22 3.66
C ALA A 282 5.13 25.86 4.36
N MET A 283 4.51 25.65 5.53
CA MET A 283 4.52 24.37 6.23
C MET A 283 3.81 23.28 5.42
N ASP A 284 2.63 23.57 4.86
CA ASP A 284 1.89 22.63 4.01
C ASP A 284 2.72 22.20 2.79
N LEU A 285 3.39 23.16 2.13
CA LEU A 285 4.30 22.86 1.02
C LEU A 285 5.49 22.00 1.44
N LEU A 286 6.03 22.21 2.65
CA LEU A 286 7.13 21.41 3.17
C LEU A 286 6.70 19.98 3.50
N GLN A 287 5.47 19.79 4.01
CA GLN A 287 4.90 18.48 4.29
C GLN A 287 4.69 17.63 3.02
N LEU A 288 4.52 18.27 1.85
CA LEU A 288 4.51 17.57 0.56
C LEU A 288 5.90 17.02 0.16
N GLY A 289 6.96 17.51 0.79
CA GLY A 289 8.33 17.02 0.66
C GLY A 289 9.36 18.13 0.46
N ASP A 290 10.56 17.92 0.99
CA ASP A 290 11.69 18.85 0.87
C ASP A 290 12.02 19.21 -0.58
N GLU A 291 11.94 18.23 -1.48
CA GLU A 291 12.23 18.42 -2.90
C GLU A 291 11.13 19.23 -3.60
N VAL A 292 9.88 19.12 -3.17
CA VAL A 292 8.76 19.93 -3.67
C VAL A 292 8.97 21.39 -3.25
N TYR A 293 9.32 21.61 -1.98
CA TYR A 293 9.58 22.95 -1.46
C TYR A 293 10.74 23.63 -2.21
N LYS A 294 11.86 22.93 -2.40
CA LYS A 294 13.02 23.42 -3.18
C LYS A 294 12.63 23.70 -4.62
N TYR A 295 11.91 22.79 -5.28
CA TYR A 295 11.48 22.97 -6.66
C TYR A 295 10.61 24.23 -6.83
N ILE A 296 9.68 24.50 -5.92
CA ILE A 296 8.85 25.72 -5.97
C ILE A 296 9.69 26.98 -5.71
N ASN A 297 10.67 26.92 -4.82
CA ASN A 297 11.56 28.04 -4.54
C ASN A 297 12.52 28.33 -5.71
N ASP A 298 13.07 27.30 -6.33
CA ASP A 298 14.16 27.41 -7.31
C ASP A 298 13.63 27.52 -8.75
N GLU A 299 12.71 26.64 -9.15
CA GLU A 299 12.18 26.59 -10.52
C GLU A 299 11.06 27.62 -10.70
N TRP A 300 10.10 27.66 -9.77
CA TRP A 300 8.99 28.61 -9.85
C TRP A 300 9.36 30.00 -9.31
N ARG A 301 10.54 30.09 -8.67
CA ARG A 301 11.14 31.34 -8.16
C ARG A 301 10.25 32.07 -7.17
N PHE A 302 9.37 31.33 -6.48
CA PHE A 302 8.56 31.89 -5.41
C PHE A 302 9.46 32.34 -4.26
N ARG A 303 9.19 33.53 -3.74
CA ARG A 303 9.87 34.03 -2.55
C ARG A 303 9.31 33.38 -1.29
N LEU A 304 9.85 32.22 -0.95
CA LEU A 304 9.45 31.46 0.24
C LEU A 304 10.35 31.78 1.46
N PRO A 305 9.88 31.51 2.70
CA PRO A 305 10.70 31.55 3.91
C PRO A 305 11.92 30.62 3.82
N ALA A 306 12.90 30.85 4.69
CA ALA A 306 14.05 29.95 4.75
C ALA A 306 13.61 28.56 5.21
N LEU A 307 14.12 27.51 4.55
CA LEU A 307 13.74 26.12 4.84
C LEU A 307 13.92 25.75 6.33
N GLY A 308 14.98 26.23 6.98
CA GLY A 308 15.22 26.01 8.41
C GLY A 308 14.19 26.68 9.32
N GLU A 309 13.67 27.85 8.91
CA GLU A 309 12.63 28.59 9.63
C GLU A 309 11.29 27.82 9.58
N VAL A 310 10.93 27.30 8.40
CA VAL A 310 9.71 26.50 8.23
C VAL A 310 9.76 25.20 9.02
N ARG A 311 10.91 24.53 9.08
CA ARG A 311 11.09 23.33 9.91
C ARG A 311 10.91 23.62 11.40
N ALA A 312 11.42 24.76 11.88
CA ALA A 312 11.23 25.16 13.27
C ALA A 312 9.74 25.35 13.59
N TRP A 313 9.02 26.07 12.73
CA TRP A 313 7.58 26.26 12.93
C TRP A 313 6.78 24.95 12.89
N LEU A 314 7.16 24.02 12.01
CA LEU A 314 6.53 22.71 11.94
C LEU A 314 6.75 21.91 13.22
N ALA A 315 7.98 21.94 13.76
CA ALA A 315 8.33 21.29 15.02
C ALA A 315 7.58 21.91 16.21
N ASP A 316 7.48 23.24 16.27
CA ASP A 316 6.72 23.95 17.30
C ASP A 316 5.23 23.58 17.27
N THR A 317 4.67 23.38 16.07
CA THR A 317 3.27 22.97 15.89
C THR A 317 3.03 21.52 16.35
N ILE A 318 3.97 20.62 16.06
CA ILE A 318 3.89 19.21 16.49
C ILE A 318 4.01 19.11 18.01
N ASN A 319 4.99 19.79 18.59
CA ASN A 319 5.21 19.79 20.04
C ASN A 319 4.04 20.45 20.80
N SER A 320 3.40 21.46 20.23
CA SER A 320 2.22 22.11 20.83
C SER A 320 0.94 21.24 20.79
N ILE A 321 0.89 20.20 19.94
CA ILE A 321 -0.26 19.31 19.81
C ILE A 321 -0.18 18.12 20.78
N ASP A 322 1.03 17.65 21.09
CA ASP A 322 1.24 16.58 22.09
C ASP A 322 0.94 17.03 23.53
N ASP A 323 0.99 18.34 23.82
CA ASP A 323 0.73 18.89 25.17
C ASP A 323 -0.78 19.09 25.48
N GLU A 324 -1.69 18.98 24.52
CA GLU A 324 -3.15 19.12 24.73
C GLU A 324 -3.92 17.77 24.81
N GLU A 325 -3.25 16.63 24.62
CA GLU A 325 -3.91 15.31 24.67
C GLU A 325 -3.95 14.66 26.08
N ASP A 326 -3.44 15.36 27.10
CA ASP A 326 -3.32 14.89 28.49
C ASP A 326 -4.13 15.72 29.54
N LEU A 327 -5.22 16.40 29.13
CA LEU A 327 -6.12 17.14 30.05
C LEU A 327 -7.56 16.62 30.09
#